data_AF-A0A839LL95-F1
#
_entry.id   AF-A0A839LL95-F1
#
_cell.length_a   1.000
_cell.length_b   1.000
_cell.length_c   1.000
_cell.angle_alpha   90.00
_cell.angle_beta   90.00
_cell.angle_gamma   90.00
#
_symmetry.space_group_name_H-M   'P 1'
#
loop_
_entity.id
_entity.type
_entity.pdbx_description
1 polymer ?
#
loop_
_entity_poly.entity_id
_entity_poly.type
_entity_poly.pdbx_seq_one_letter_code
_entity_poly.pdbx_strand_id
1 'polypeptide(L)'
;MSQVMLDTGADSTAQAGWQALLRAWDAIASAGQGPATLFLDEAAVRRLIAGEASCPALRLPDALRALALAQGCLQVVLPHQGFASFCNPGRLTTLLGAALTPQIGGASLRVLVLAHAVSEQPAGSVVLPAALAALSEGLVHWMEGARRRVPDYFSKRPLVLPFSGGQGPGLHLLEPAALLDCVRHAAPALPPGCHLLHAPALGSGALLLRELALALDIPVAEASCAADTLSELLEESLQQTRQRWQLGQEALLDGQAFDRTVVCGSTPSAWSAAWQAHLDALRQSHLAATAPVARRWAHLPGMRLESIDGAPLRAWRLGEGPQTVLLLNAFGLSLDVWSELALALSPHCSVLALEARDDAAVAAEALSSTYYDSEDSWAQYLQSVRQLLALRQTGPLHLLSWCGGAKFALDLARALPQDVASLCLLAPSYAGVDCGAGGDSSFETSLNTMCRLVQRTPAAADSMARSMLALLKRGDGAADDPQRLWSLPDAHTAHWLHEPYVSADRMRQYSRQLVNFRAHAVSLPPAVEPLAQPCLLIMGDSDTATCAERARAMGAVTSQTLQLGLRAAGHYLIHQDAALVARLLRAFLREGLQLEITDARLRRFTPAEEALVSGEL
;
A
#
# COMPACT_ATOMS: atom_id res chain seq x y z
N MET A 1 47.42 -9.88 4.77
CA MET A 1 46.89 -8.88 3.82
C MET A 1 45.97 -7.98 4.60
N SER A 2 46.24 -6.68 4.59
CA SER A 2 45.62 -5.72 5.51
C SER A 2 44.28 -5.26 4.96
N GLN A 3 43.19 -5.68 5.60
CA GLN A 3 41.91 -5.00 5.50
C GLN A 3 41.94 -3.74 6.37
N VAL A 4 41.13 -2.75 6.02
CA VAL A 4 40.61 -1.82 7.02
C VAL A 4 39.11 -1.68 6.84
N MET A 5 38.37 -2.24 7.81
CA MET A 5 36.92 -2.15 7.90
C MET A 5 36.58 -0.89 8.70
N LEU A 6 35.61 -0.11 8.22
CA LEU A 6 35.17 1.12 8.87
C LEU A 6 33.73 0.93 9.34
N ASP A 7 33.56 0.86 10.65
CA ASP A 7 32.25 0.86 11.29
C ASP A 7 31.77 2.32 11.44
N THR A 8 30.62 2.63 10.86
CA THR A 8 30.23 3.99 10.48
C THR A 8 29.04 4.55 11.26
N GLY A 9 28.32 3.72 12.03
CA GLY A 9 27.30 4.15 13.00
C GLY A 9 26.03 4.79 12.41
N ALA A 10 25.55 4.34 11.24
CA ALA A 10 24.32 4.83 10.61
C ALA A 10 23.31 3.69 10.34
N ASP A 11 22.09 4.03 9.92
CA ASP A 11 20.87 3.22 9.85
C ASP A 11 21.07 1.69 9.59
N SER A 12 20.49 0.87 10.47
CA SER A 12 20.97 -0.50 10.77
C SER A 12 20.81 -1.53 9.65
N THR A 13 19.92 -1.30 8.69
CA THR A 13 19.56 -2.28 7.65
C THR A 13 20.49 -2.25 6.44
N ALA A 14 20.83 -1.08 5.91
CA ALA A 14 21.79 -0.95 4.80
C ALA A 14 23.22 -1.31 5.24
N GLN A 15 23.59 -0.97 6.48
CA GLN A 15 24.90 -1.26 7.05
C GLN A 15 25.18 -2.77 7.12
N ALA A 16 24.19 -3.56 7.55
CA ALA A 16 24.43 -4.96 7.83
C ALA A 16 24.46 -5.84 6.55
N GLY A 17 23.85 -5.38 5.45
CA GLY A 17 24.03 -5.98 4.12
C GLY A 17 25.46 -5.77 3.65
N TRP A 18 25.94 -4.53 3.71
CA TRP A 18 27.31 -4.19 3.33
C TRP A 18 28.35 -5.01 4.11
N GLN A 19 28.14 -5.19 5.42
CA GLN A 19 28.99 -6.06 6.24
C GLN A 19 28.97 -7.53 5.82
N ALA A 20 27.90 -8.04 5.21
CA ALA A 20 27.88 -9.41 4.66
C ALA A 20 28.68 -9.53 3.37
N LEU A 21 28.54 -8.55 2.47
CA LEU A 21 29.27 -8.48 1.21
C LEU A 21 30.78 -8.41 1.48
N LEU A 22 31.17 -7.68 2.53
CA LEU A 22 32.52 -7.64 3.09
C LEU A 22 32.97 -8.99 3.69
N ARG A 23 32.12 -9.67 4.47
CA ARG A 23 32.45 -10.99 5.05
C ARG A 23 32.58 -12.09 4.00
N ALA A 24 31.72 -12.10 2.97
CA ALA A 24 31.81 -13.00 1.83
C ALA A 24 33.11 -12.77 1.04
N TRP A 25 33.55 -11.51 0.93
CA TRP A 25 34.82 -11.17 0.33
C TRP A 25 36.02 -11.66 1.16
N ASP A 26 35.96 -11.57 2.49
CA ASP A 26 37.03 -12.03 3.40
C ASP A 26 37.27 -13.54 3.34
N ALA A 27 36.20 -14.32 3.20
CA ALA A 27 36.30 -15.75 2.99
C ALA A 27 37.08 -16.09 1.70
N ILE A 28 37.01 -15.23 0.68
CA ILE A 28 37.54 -15.47 -0.66
C ILE A 28 38.91 -14.79 -0.90
N ALA A 29 39.21 -13.69 -0.22
CA ALA A 29 40.47 -12.94 -0.32
C ALA A 29 41.70 -13.70 0.26
N SER A 30 41.48 -14.83 0.92
CA SER A 30 42.53 -15.70 1.48
C SER A 30 43.42 -16.41 0.44
N ALA A 31 43.13 -16.27 -0.87
CA ALA A 31 43.82 -16.97 -1.97
C ALA A 31 45.00 -16.20 -2.63
N GLY A 32 45.26 -14.94 -2.25
CA GLY A 32 46.55 -14.24 -2.46
C GLY A 32 47.05 -14.06 -3.91
N GLN A 33 46.48 -13.11 -4.68
CA GLN A 33 47.10 -12.33 -5.78
C GLN A 33 46.06 -11.40 -6.45
N GLY A 34 46.05 -10.09 -6.15
CA GLY A 34 45.12 -9.11 -6.78
C GLY A 34 45.12 -7.72 -6.12
N PRO A 35 44.61 -6.66 -6.79
CA PRO A 35 44.65 -5.25 -6.35
C PRO A 35 43.96 -4.98 -5.00
N ALA A 36 44.44 -3.97 -4.27
CA ALA A 36 43.82 -3.54 -3.02
C ALA A 36 42.45 -2.90 -3.29
N THR A 37 41.39 -3.43 -2.66
CA THR A 37 40.01 -2.97 -2.83
C THR A 37 39.46 -2.40 -1.52
N LEU A 38 38.97 -1.17 -1.55
CA LEU A 38 38.34 -0.44 -0.46
C LEU A 38 36.85 -0.25 -0.76
N PHE A 39 35.99 -0.67 0.15
CA PHE A 39 34.54 -0.58 0.02
C PHE A 39 34.03 0.56 0.93
N LEU A 40 33.36 1.56 0.37
CA LEU A 40 32.80 2.68 1.15
C LEU A 40 31.28 2.71 1.03
N ASP A 41 30.57 2.91 2.16
CA ASP A 41 29.13 3.19 2.18
C ASP A 41 28.86 4.69 1.91
N GLU A 42 27.59 5.08 1.72
CA GLU A 42 27.21 6.48 1.46
C GLU A 42 27.67 7.44 2.58
N ALA A 43 27.54 7.04 3.84
CA ALA A 43 27.91 7.87 4.98
C ALA A 43 29.42 8.09 5.07
N ALA A 44 30.23 7.07 4.73
CA ALA A 44 31.68 7.16 4.64
C ALA A 44 32.10 8.07 3.51
N VAL A 45 31.45 7.98 2.33
CA VAL A 45 31.70 8.89 1.20
C VAL A 45 31.39 10.33 1.58
N ARG A 46 30.21 10.59 2.19
CA ARG A 46 29.81 11.94 2.65
C ARG A 46 30.82 12.53 3.64
N ARG A 47 31.25 11.76 4.64
CA ARG A 47 32.22 12.23 5.65
C ARG A 47 33.61 12.46 5.07
N LEU A 48 34.06 11.57 4.18
CA LEU A 48 35.36 11.70 3.51
C LEU A 48 35.41 12.97 2.64
N ILE A 49 34.30 13.29 1.95
CA ILE A 49 34.16 14.52 1.15
C ILE A 49 34.02 15.78 2.01
N ALA A 50 33.30 15.70 3.13
CA ALA A 50 33.15 16.80 4.06
C ALA A 50 34.47 17.20 4.76
N GLY A 51 35.54 16.42 4.59
CA GLY A 51 36.83 16.68 5.22
C GLY A 51 36.78 16.56 6.74
N GLU A 52 35.79 15.84 7.28
CA GLU A 52 35.63 15.64 8.72
C GLU A 52 36.81 14.80 9.23
N ALA A 53 37.83 15.47 9.79
CA ALA A 53 39.06 14.86 10.32
C ALA A 53 38.81 13.78 11.39
N SER A 54 37.60 13.71 11.95
CA SER A 54 37.13 12.72 12.91
C SER A 54 36.55 11.45 12.26
N CYS A 55 36.43 11.37 10.94
CA CYS A 55 36.00 10.16 10.27
C CYS A 55 37.04 9.05 10.56
N PRO A 56 36.66 7.90 11.15
CA PRO A 56 37.59 6.78 11.35
C PRO A 56 38.27 6.35 10.04
N ALA A 57 37.63 6.63 8.89
CA ALA A 57 38.15 6.48 7.53
C ALA A 57 39.46 7.24 7.26
N LEU A 58 39.68 8.36 7.96
CA LEU A 58 40.87 9.20 7.83
C LEU A 58 42.04 8.73 8.72
N ARG A 59 41.87 7.66 9.51
CA ARG A 59 42.95 6.93 10.21
C ARG A 59 43.47 5.71 9.44
N LEU A 60 43.02 5.49 8.19
CA LEU A 60 43.58 4.56 7.19
C LEU A 60 44.93 4.92 6.50
N PRO A 61 45.65 6.05 6.74
CA PRO A 61 46.76 6.44 5.87
C PRO A 61 47.87 5.41 5.73
N ASP A 62 48.27 4.74 6.81
CA ASP A 62 49.44 3.84 6.77
C ASP A 62 49.12 2.48 6.14
N ALA A 63 47.91 1.96 6.34
CA ALA A 63 47.48 0.68 5.77
C ALA A 63 47.18 0.80 4.26
N LEU A 64 46.51 1.88 3.84
CA LEU A 64 46.26 2.16 2.42
C LEU A 64 47.54 2.49 1.67
N ARG A 65 48.47 3.23 2.30
CA ARG A 65 49.79 3.51 1.74
C ARG A 65 50.60 2.23 1.54
N ALA A 66 50.63 1.32 2.51
CA ALA A 66 51.32 0.03 2.39
C ALA A 66 50.71 -0.88 1.30
N LEU A 67 49.38 -0.90 1.17
CA LEU A 67 48.66 -1.67 0.15
C LEU A 67 48.82 -1.10 -1.26
N ALA A 68 48.73 0.23 -1.40
CA ALA A 68 48.88 0.91 -2.68
C ALA A 68 50.33 0.82 -3.21
N LEU A 69 51.33 0.96 -2.32
CA LEU A 69 52.75 0.85 -2.69
C LEU A 69 53.14 -0.59 -3.09
N ALA A 70 52.49 -1.62 -2.52
CA ALA A 70 52.80 -3.01 -2.83
C ALA A 70 52.25 -3.48 -4.19
N GLN A 71 51.26 -2.80 -4.77
CA GLN A 71 50.53 -3.30 -5.96
C GLN A 71 50.21 -2.24 -7.03
N GLY A 72 50.57 -0.97 -6.81
CA GLY A 72 50.46 0.11 -7.80
C GLY A 72 49.04 0.58 -8.13
N CYS A 73 47.99 -0.02 -7.56
CA CYS A 73 46.60 0.37 -7.81
C CYS A 73 45.70 0.19 -6.57
N LEU A 74 44.85 1.20 -6.30
CA LEU A 74 43.78 1.16 -5.31
C LEU A 74 42.42 1.18 -6.01
N GLN A 75 41.57 0.19 -5.74
CA GLN A 75 40.18 0.15 -6.17
C GLN A 75 39.28 0.64 -5.04
N VAL A 76 38.42 1.62 -5.30
CA VAL A 76 37.41 2.11 -4.35
C VAL A 76 36.04 1.75 -4.89
N VAL A 77 35.31 0.92 -4.16
CA VAL A 77 34.01 0.39 -4.56
C VAL A 77 32.91 1.12 -3.80
N LEU A 78 31.96 1.71 -4.52
CA LEU A 78 30.89 2.56 -3.98
C LEU A 78 29.50 2.04 -4.40
N PRO A 79 28.49 2.03 -3.51
CA PRO A 79 27.11 1.76 -3.89
C PRO A 79 26.50 2.95 -4.65
N HIS A 80 25.67 2.67 -5.67
CA HIS A 80 25.00 3.68 -6.50
C HIS A 80 24.24 4.77 -5.73
N GLN A 81 23.55 4.43 -4.63
CA GLN A 81 22.77 5.41 -3.85
C GLN A 81 23.65 6.50 -3.24
N GLY A 82 24.83 6.11 -2.76
CA GLY A 82 25.83 7.04 -2.26
C GLY A 82 26.59 7.79 -3.36
N PHE A 83 26.32 7.53 -4.64
CA PHE A 83 26.93 8.25 -5.76
C PHE A 83 25.98 9.32 -6.34
N ALA A 84 24.67 9.00 -6.42
CA ALA A 84 23.64 9.89 -6.94
C ALA A 84 23.54 11.23 -6.20
N SER A 85 23.86 11.24 -4.90
CA SER A 85 23.89 12.45 -4.07
C SER A 85 25.03 13.43 -4.40
N PHE A 86 26.00 13.05 -5.26
CA PHE A 86 27.17 13.87 -5.56
C PHE A 86 27.20 14.51 -6.95
N CYS A 87 26.14 14.31 -7.76
CA CYS A 87 25.84 14.96 -9.06
C CYS A 87 26.96 15.00 -10.14
N ASN A 88 28.19 14.53 -9.87
CA ASN A 88 29.35 14.65 -10.76
C ASN A 88 30.44 13.58 -10.47
N PRO A 89 30.44 12.42 -11.14
CA PRO A 89 31.55 11.45 -11.22
C PRO A 89 32.97 12.03 -11.24
N GLY A 90 33.20 13.05 -12.08
CA GLY A 90 34.51 13.71 -12.21
C GLY A 90 34.92 14.41 -10.92
N ARG A 91 33.97 15.08 -10.25
CA ARG A 91 34.16 15.73 -8.96
C ARG A 91 34.42 14.69 -7.87
N LEU A 92 33.68 13.58 -7.84
CA LEU A 92 33.93 12.52 -6.86
C LEU A 92 35.31 11.91 -7.02
N THR A 93 35.73 11.61 -8.26
CA THR A 93 37.06 11.08 -8.55
C THR A 93 38.15 12.09 -8.18
N THR A 94 37.91 13.38 -8.42
CA THR A 94 38.81 14.47 -8.02
C THR A 94 38.88 14.62 -6.51
N LEU A 95 37.76 14.49 -5.79
CA LEU A 95 37.68 14.59 -4.33
C LEU A 95 38.35 13.38 -3.66
N LEU A 96 38.04 12.17 -4.13
CA LEU A 96 38.69 10.93 -3.69
C LEU A 96 40.17 10.95 -4.04
N GLY A 97 40.53 11.41 -5.24
CA GLY A 97 41.90 11.67 -5.66
C GLY A 97 42.58 12.63 -4.70
N ALA A 98 42.06 13.84 -4.50
CA ALA A 98 42.65 14.82 -3.59
C ALA A 98 42.81 14.29 -2.15
N ALA A 99 41.82 13.53 -1.65
CA ALA A 99 41.87 12.92 -0.32
C ALA A 99 42.90 11.78 -0.20
N LEU A 100 43.07 10.97 -1.26
CA LEU A 100 43.88 9.75 -1.24
C LEU A 100 45.27 9.92 -1.87
N THR A 101 45.45 10.81 -2.84
CA THR A 101 46.69 11.08 -3.60
C THR A 101 47.90 11.37 -2.70
N PRO A 102 47.81 12.19 -1.63
CA PRO A 102 48.93 12.39 -0.70
C PRO A 102 49.37 11.10 0.01
N GLN A 103 48.46 10.13 0.11
CA GLN A 103 48.63 8.90 0.87
C GLN A 103 49.13 7.74 -0.02
N ILE A 104 48.68 7.65 -1.28
CA ILE A 104 48.94 6.50 -2.18
C ILE A 104 50.22 6.59 -3.03
N GLY A 105 51.01 7.66 -2.94
CA GLY A 105 52.39 7.69 -3.42
C GLY A 105 52.61 7.46 -4.93
N GLY A 106 51.63 7.84 -5.77
CA GLY A 106 51.70 7.65 -7.24
C GLY A 106 50.98 6.39 -7.75
N ALA A 107 50.35 5.60 -6.89
CA ALA A 107 49.48 4.51 -7.32
C ALA A 107 48.26 5.03 -8.11
N SER A 108 47.77 4.24 -9.07
CA SER A 108 46.57 4.57 -9.82
C SER A 108 45.32 4.34 -8.97
N LEU A 109 44.40 5.32 -8.97
CA LEU A 109 43.09 5.18 -8.34
C LEU A 109 42.06 4.72 -9.37
N ARG A 110 41.29 3.69 -9.02
CA ARG A 110 40.11 3.22 -9.76
C ARG A 110 38.90 3.35 -8.86
N VAL A 111 37.91 4.15 -9.25
CA VAL A 111 36.64 4.24 -8.54
C VAL A 111 35.65 3.35 -9.28
N LEU A 112 35.22 2.27 -8.63
CA LEU A 112 34.24 1.32 -9.15
C LEU A 112 32.90 1.67 -8.51
N VAL A 113 31.96 2.17 -9.31
CA VAL A 113 30.59 2.40 -8.87
C VAL A 113 29.81 1.13 -9.15
N LEU A 114 29.23 0.55 -8.11
CA LEU A 114 28.35 -0.60 -8.21
C LEU A 114 26.94 -0.12 -8.51
N ALA A 115 26.43 -0.43 -9.70
CA ALA A 115 25.02 -0.25 -9.99
C ALA A 115 24.20 -1.20 -9.10
N HIS A 116 23.38 -0.66 -8.19
CA HIS A 116 22.31 -1.36 -7.45
C HIS A 116 22.56 -2.83 -7.04
N ALA A 117 23.54 -3.07 -6.16
CA ALA A 117 23.68 -4.37 -5.50
C ALA A 117 22.53 -4.60 -4.51
N VAL A 118 21.83 -5.74 -4.61
CA VAL A 118 21.04 -6.23 -3.47
C VAL A 118 22.00 -6.94 -2.53
N SER A 119 21.93 -6.65 -1.24
CA SER A 119 22.84 -7.23 -0.28
C SER A 119 22.17 -8.35 0.51
N GLU A 120 22.73 -9.55 0.41
CA GLU A 120 22.46 -10.62 1.39
C GLU A 120 23.06 -10.20 2.75
N GLN A 121 22.45 -10.63 3.86
CA GLN A 121 23.06 -10.56 5.19
C GLN A 121 23.59 -11.93 5.60
N PRO A 122 24.60 -12.03 6.50
CA PRO A 122 24.99 -13.32 7.03
C PRO A 122 23.88 -13.77 8.00
N ALA A 123 23.42 -15.01 7.80
CA ALA A 123 22.31 -15.65 8.52
C ALA A 123 20.90 -15.10 8.20
N GLY A 124 20.45 -15.31 6.96
CA GLY A 124 19.04 -15.58 6.67
C GLY A 124 18.10 -14.39 6.46
N SER A 125 18.57 -13.14 6.46
CA SER A 125 17.75 -11.98 6.09
C SER A 125 18.28 -11.29 4.82
N VAL A 126 17.39 -11.04 3.86
CA VAL A 126 17.70 -10.22 2.67
C VAL A 126 17.23 -8.80 2.94
N VAL A 127 18.11 -7.81 2.82
CA VAL A 127 17.70 -6.41 2.82
C VAL A 127 17.47 -6.00 1.38
N LEU A 128 16.20 -5.98 0.99
CA LEU A 128 15.79 -5.53 -0.33
C LEU A 128 15.84 -4.00 -0.41
N PRO A 129 16.18 -3.42 -1.57
CA PRO A 129 15.90 -2.02 -1.85
C PRO A 129 14.42 -1.72 -1.56
N ALA A 130 14.11 -0.54 -1.00
CA ALA A 130 12.74 -0.17 -0.63
C ALA A 130 11.72 -0.35 -1.78
N ALA A 131 12.14 -0.09 -3.02
CA ALA A 131 11.30 -0.31 -4.21
C ALA A 131 10.99 -1.79 -4.45
N LEU A 132 11.96 -2.68 -4.23
CA LEU A 132 11.76 -4.13 -4.36
C LEU A 132 10.96 -4.71 -3.20
N ALA A 133 11.15 -4.20 -1.98
CA ALA A 133 10.32 -4.55 -0.83
C ALA A 133 8.86 -4.14 -1.08
N ALA A 134 8.61 -2.90 -1.49
CA ALA A 134 7.28 -2.41 -1.82
C ALA A 134 6.62 -3.20 -2.96
N LEU A 135 7.40 -3.57 -3.99
CA LEU A 135 6.93 -4.46 -5.04
C LEU A 135 6.53 -5.82 -4.45
N SER A 136 7.41 -6.48 -3.71
CA SER A 136 7.15 -7.80 -3.11
C SER A 136 5.92 -7.81 -2.20
N GLU A 137 5.80 -6.79 -1.35
CA GLU A 137 4.64 -6.60 -0.46
C GLU A 137 3.34 -6.43 -1.25
N GLY A 138 3.34 -5.57 -2.27
CA GLY A 138 2.18 -5.36 -3.14
C GLY A 138 1.78 -6.65 -3.88
N LEU A 139 2.77 -7.39 -4.37
CA LEU A 139 2.57 -8.65 -5.08
C LEU A 139 1.95 -9.73 -4.19
N VAL A 140 2.55 -9.99 -3.02
CA VAL A 140 2.01 -10.93 -2.03
C VAL A 140 0.60 -10.52 -1.63
N HIS A 141 0.37 -9.23 -1.40
CA HIS A 141 -0.93 -8.69 -1.03
C HIS A 141 -2.00 -8.95 -2.11
N TRP A 142 -1.72 -8.73 -3.39
CA TRP A 142 -2.70 -9.01 -4.46
C TRP A 142 -2.95 -10.49 -4.66
N MET A 143 -1.90 -11.31 -4.60
CA MET A 143 -2.03 -12.75 -4.79
C MET A 143 -2.83 -13.40 -3.66
N GLU A 144 -2.52 -13.09 -2.40
CA GLU A 144 -3.31 -13.57 -1.27
C GLU A 144 -4.70 -12.91 -1.25
N GLY A 145 -4.83 -11.65 -1.68
CA GLY A 145 -6.11 -10.99 -1.89
C GLY A 145 -7.02 -11.70 -2.90
N ALA A 146 -6.47 -12.21 -4.00
CA ALA A 146 -7.20 -13.00 -4.98
C ALA A 146 -7.70 -14.31 -4.37
N ARG A 147 -6.81 -15.05 -3.68
CA ARG A 147 -7.14 -16.31 -2.97
C ARG A 147 -8.21 -16.14 -1.89
N ARG A 148 -8.13 -15.03 -1.15
CA ARG A 148 -9.09 -14.64 -0.12
C ARG A 148 -10.52 -14.51 -0.65
N ARG A 149 -10.69 -14.17 -1.93
CA ARG A 149 -12.01 -14.03 -2.57
C ARG A 149 -12.42 -15.28 -3.33
N VAL A 150 -11.46 -15.87 -4.05
CA VAL A 150 -11.66 -17.07 -4.85
C VAL A 150 -10.52 -18.05 -4.52
N PRO A 151 -10.71 -18.97 -3.56
CA PRO A 151 -9.62 -19.83 -3.05
C PRO A 151 -8.88 -20.62 -4.13
N ASP A 152 -9.57 -21.02 -5.20
CA ASP A 152 -9.00 -21.77 -6.32
C ASP A 152 -8.69 -20.91 -7.56
N TYR A 153 -8.59 -19.57 -7.39
CA TYR A 153 -8.37 -18.62 -8.48
C TYR A 153 -7.22 -19.05 -9.40
N PHE A 154 -6.03 -19.23 -8.83
CA PHE A 154 -4.83 -19.50 -9.61
C PHE A 154 -4.81 -20.91 -10.23
N SER A 155 -5.56 -21.87 -9.69
CA SER A 155 -5.71 -23.19 -10.30
C SER A 155 -6.48 -23.11 -11.64
N LYS A 156 -7.38 -22.13 -11.78
CA LYS A 156 -8.17 -21.89 -13.00
C LYS A 156 -7.54 -20.81 -13.89
N ARG A 157 -6.86 -19.85 -13.29
CA ARG A 157 -6.23 -18.69 -13.92
C ARG A 157 -4.76 -18.61 -13.50
N PRO A 158 -3.86 -19.40 -14.11
CA PRO A 158 -2.44 -19.26 -13.87
C PRO A 158 -1.97 -17.83 -14.11
N LEU A 159 -0.96 -17.41 -13.36
CA LEU A 159 -0.37 -16.09 -13.50
C LEU A 159 0.22 -15.91 -14.89
N VAL A 160 -0.25 -14.90 -15.62
CA VAL A 160 0.32 -14.53 -16.93
C VAL A 160 1.47 -13.56 -16.68
N LEU A 161 2.67 -13.93 -17.12
CA LEU A 161 3.81 -13.01 -17.02
C LEU A 161 3.74 -12.00 -18.18
N PRO A 162 3.76 -10.68 -17.90
CA PRO A 162 3.58 -9.65 -18.92
C PRO A 162 4.68 -9.60 -20.00
N PHE A 163 5.76 -10.38 -19.85
CA PHE A 163 6.91 -10.35 -20.77
C PHE A 163 7.38 -11.75 -21.18
N SER A 164 6.69 -12.37 -22.13
CA SER A 164 7.24 -13.53 -22.86
C SER A 164 8.14 -13.06 -24.00
N GLY A 165 9.43 -13.46 -24.01
CA GLY A 165 10.34 -13.19 -25.14
C GLY A 165 11.50 -12.23 -24.88
N GLY A 166 11.79 -11.88 -23.62
CA GLY A 166 13.01 -11.15 -23.26
C GLY A 166 13.05 -9.66 -23.65
N GLN A 167 12.02 -9.14 -24.32
CA GLN A 167 11.89 -7.72 -24.70
C GLN A 167 11.09 -6.87 -23.70
N GLY A 168 10.80 -7.40 -22.51
CA GLY A 168 10.18 -6.62 -21.45
C GLY A 168 11.12 -5.54 -20.90
N PRO A 169 10.55 -4.46 -20.30
CA PRO A 169 11.31 -3.41 -19.64
C PRO A 169 12.23 -4.03 -18.56
N GLY A 170 13.54 -3.99 -18.83
CA GLY A 170 14.57 -4.73 -18.10
C GLY A 170 14.76 -4.25 -16.66
N LEU A 171 14.01 -4.83 -15.72
CA LEU A 171 14.43 -4.83 -14.33
C LEU A 171 15.59 -5.82 -14.19
N HIS A 172 16.82 -5.31 -14.15
CA HIS A 172 18.03 -6.10 -14.04
C HIS A 172 18.48 -6.16 -12.58
N LEU A 173 18.21 -7.28 -11.90
CA LEU A 173 18.73 -7.54 -10.55
C LEU A 173 20.17 -8.03 -10.65
N LEU A 174 21.06 -7.62 -9.75
CA LEU A 174 22.45 -8.07 -9.73
C LEU A 174 22.70 -8.93 -8.48
N GLU A 175 23.39 -10.07 -8.65
CA GLU A 175 23.80 -10.89 -7.52
C GLU A 175 25.06 -10.27 -6.91
N PRO A 176 25.14 -10.12 -5.58
CA PRO A 176 26.35 -9.64 -4.94
C PRO A 176 27.56 -10.54 -5.27
N ALA A 177 27.39 -11.86 -5.42
CA ALA A 177 28.46 -12.76 -5.87
C ALA A 177 28.93 -12.46 -7.31
N ALA A 178 28.01 -12.29 -8.27
CA ALA A 178 28.30 -11.88 -9.65
C ALA A 178 29.09 -10.57 -9.70
N LEU A 179 28.67 -9.63 -8.86
CA LEU A 179 29.27 -8.32 -8.76
C LEU A 179 30.69 -8.38 -8.18
N LEU A 180 30.89 -9.21 -7.15
CA LEU A 180 32.21 -9.48 -6.59
C LEU A 180 33.13 -10.15 -7.62
N ASP A 181 32.62 -11.11 -8.40
CA ASP A 181 33.37 -11.73 -9.48
C ASP A 181 33.70 -10.72 -10.59
N CYS A 182 32.80 -9.79 -10.90
CA CYS A 182 33.09 -8.65 -11.76
C CYS A 182 34.23 -7.77 -11.22
N VAL A 183 34.17 -7.41 -9.93
CA VAL A 183 35.22 -6.62 -9.28
C VAL A 183 36.55 -7.40 -9.31
N ARG A 184 36.54 -8.72 -9.15
CA ARG A 184 37.77 -9.55 -9.17
C ARG A 184 38.38 -9.69 -10.55
N HIS A 185 37.57 -10.00 -11.55
CA HIS A 185 38.08 -10.47 -12.84
C HIS A 185 38.12 -9.37 -13.88
N ALA A 186 37.14 -8.46 -13.88
CA ALA A 186 37.07 -7.38 -14.86
C ALA A 186 37.79 -6.11 -14.37
N ALA A 187 37.65 -5.75 -13.10
CA ALA A 187 38.17 -4.46 -12.63
C ALA A 187 39.70 -4.31 -12.65
N PRO A 188 40.54 -5.37 -12.50
CA PRO A 188 41.99 -5.23 -12.63
C PRO A 188 42.45 -4.81 -14.03
N ALA A 189 41.67 -5.13 -15.07
CA ALA A 189 41.96 -4.80 -16.47
C ALA A 189 41.51 -3.38 -16.88
N LEU A 190 40.79 -2.66 -16.00
CA LEU A 190 40.32 -1.31 -16.29
C LEU A 190 41.45 -0.28 -16.16
N PRO A 191 41.48 0.78 -16.98
CA PRO A 191 42.42 1.88 -16.78
C PRO A 191 42.10 2.64 -15.48
N PRO A 192 43.01 3.48 -14.95
CA PRO A 192 42.70 4.41 -13.87
C PRO A 192 41.53 5.32 -14.26
N GLY A 193 40.59 5.58 -13.36
CA GLY A 193 39.37 6.34 -13.68
C GLY A 193 38.14 5.94 -12.88
N CYS A 194 36.98 6.48 -13.26
CA CYS A 194 35.69 6.13 -12.67
C CYS A 194 34.93 5.21 -13.61
N HIS A 195 34.66 4.00 -13.14
CA HIS A 195 34.04 2.94 -13.92
C HIS A 195 32.73 2.53 -13.27
N LEU A 196 31.69 2.39 -14.07
CA LEU A 196 30.42 1.84 -13.64
C LEU A 196 30.42 0.35 -13.97
N LEU A 197 30.41 -0.49 -12.92
CA LEU A 197 30.33 -1.93 -13.10
C LEU A 197 28.87 -2.36 -13.17
N HIS A 198 28.52 -3.08 -14.23
CA HIS A 198 27.21 -3.71 -14.41
C HIS A 198 27.40 -5.21 -14.37
N ALA A 199 26.89 -5.92 -13.36
CA ALA A 199 26.80 -7.37 -13.52
C ALA A 199 25.72 -7.67 -14.60
N PRO A 200 25.80 -8.82 -15.31
CA PRO A 200 24.73 -9.25 -16.18
C PRO A 200 23.49 -9.40 -15.32
N ALA A 201 22.37 -8.97 -15.88
CA ALA A 201 21.10 -9.09 -15.23
C ALA A 201 20.87 -10.55 -14.81
N LEU A 202 20.60 -10.78 -13.52
CA LEU A 202 20.19 -12.08 -13.00
C LEU A 202 18.91 -12.58 -13.68
N GLY A 203 18.09 -11.67 -14.18
CA GLY A 203 16.89 -11.97 -14.96
C GLY A 203 16.17 -10.70 -15.38
N SER A 204 15.11 -10.88 -16.17
CA SER A 204 14.12 -9.84 -16.43
C SER A 204 13.10 -9.77 -15.29
N GLY A 205 12.23 -8.75 -15.28
CA GLY A 205 11.08 -8.71 -14.37
C GLY A 205 10.21 -9.98 -14.45
N ALA A 206 10.22 -10.71 -15.58
CA ALA A 206 9.54 -11.99 -15.71
C ALA A 206 10.18 -13.11 -14.87
N LEU A 207 11.51 -13.12 -14.68
CA LEU A 207 12.14 -14.08 -13.79
C LEU A 207 11.75 -13.80 -12.34
N LEU A 208 11.76 -12.53 -11.92
CA LEU A 208 11.34 -12.13 -10.57
C LEU A 208 9.90 -12.58 -10.28
N LEU A 209 8.98 -12.31 -11.22
CA LEU A 209 7.59 -12.75 -11.10
C LEU A 209 7.45 -14.28 -11.13
N ARG A 210 8.31 -14.99 -11.88
CA ARG A 210 8.32 -16.46 -11.89
C ARG A 210 8.78 -17.02 -10.55
N GLU A 211 9.88 -16.52 -9.98
CA GLU A 211 10.36 -16.91 -8.66
C GLU A 211 9.32 -16.60 -7.58
N LEU A 212 8.66 -15.44 -7.67
CA LEU A 212 7.53 -15.12 -6.80
C LEU A 212 6.37 -16.11 -6.95
N ALA A 213 5.97 -16.42 -8.18
CA ALA A 213 4.87 -17.34 -8.43
C ALA A 213 5.21 -18.75 -7.89
N LEU A 214 6.44 -19.22 -8.08
CA LEU A 214 6.94 -20.45 -7.47
C LEU A 214 6.88 -20.39 -5.94
N ALA A 215 7.36 -19.30 -5.35
CA ALA A 215 7.36 -19.11 -3.90
C ALA A 215 5.97 -19.14 -3.27
N LEU A 216 5.00 -18.64 -4.00
CA LEU A 216 3.62 -18.56 -3.55
C LEU A 216 2.78 -19.76 -4.00
N ASP A 217 3.36 -20.75 -4.66
CA ASP A 217 2.67 -21.91 -5.24
C ASP A 217 1.56 -21.48 -6.21
N ILE A 218 1.92 -20.63 -7.17
CA ILE A 218 1.04 -20.08 -8.18
C ILE A 218 1.51 -20.60 -9.55
N PRO A 219 0.68 -21.37 -10.28
CA PRO A 219 1.04 -21.80 -11.62
C PRO A 219 1.21 -20.58 -12.52
N VAL A 220 2.16 -20.68 -13.45
CA VAL A 220 2.47 -19.63 -14.43
C VAL A 220 2.09 -20.10 -15.82
N ALA A 221 1.43 -19.25 -16.60
CA ALA A 221 1.14 -19.48 -18.01
C ALA A 221 1.98 -18.58 -18.93
N GLU A 222 2.15 -19.00 -20.18
CA GLU A 222 2.75 -18.17 -21.24
C GLU A 222 1.77 -17.08 -21.70
N ALA A 223 2.29 -15.98 -22.26
CA ALA A 223 1.54 -14.74 -22.54
C ALA A 223 0.50 -14.83 -23.67
N SER A 224 0.14 -16.03 -24.15
CA SER A 224 -0.93 -16.20 -25.14
C SER A 224 -2.33 -15.98 -24.57
N CYS A 225 -2.46 -15.86 -23.25
CA CYS A 225 -3.72 -15.56 -22.57
C CYS A 225 -3.97 -14.04 -22.52
N ALA A 226 -5.24 -13.63 -22.65
CA ALA A 226 -5.61 -12.23 -22.44
C ALA A 226 -5.21 -11.79 -21.03
N ALA A 227 -4.55 -10.62 -20.92
CA ALA A 227 -4.19 -10.03 -19.64
C ALA A 227 -5.45 -9.78 -18.81
N ASP A 228 -5.40 -10.14 -17.54
CA ASP A 228 -6.44 -9.80 -16.57
C ASP A 228 -6.03 -8.59 -15.72
N THR A 229 -6.97 -8.07 -14.91
CA THR A 229 -6.72 -6.93 -14.04
C THR A 229 -5.54 -7.17 -13.09
N LEU A 230 -5.34 -8.40 -12.63
CA LEU A 230 -4.17 -8.73 -11.81
C LEU A 230 -2.88 -8.53 -12.61
N SER A 231 -2.80 -9.08 -13.83
CA SER A 231 -1.65 -8.94 -14.73
C SER A 231 -1.33 -7.48 -15.05
N GLU A 232 -2.35 -6.65 -15.26
CA GLU A 232 -2.19 -5.20 -15.45
C GLU A 232 -1.59 -4.50 -14.21
N LEU A 233 -2.05 -4.84 -13.00
CA LEU A 233 -1.48 -4.30 -11.75
C LEU A 233 -0.02 -4.73 -11.57
N LEU A 234 0.31 -5.98 -11.93
CA LEU A 234 1.67 -6.49 -11.88
C LEU A 234 2.58 -5.71 -12.81
N GLU A 235 2.14 -5.50 -14.06
CA GLU A 235 2.89 -4.75 -15.06
C GLU A 235 3.09 -3.30 -14.63
N GLU A 236 2.04 -2.62 -14.17
CA GLU A 236 2.14 -1.25 -13.69
C GLU A 236 3.09 -1.15 -12.48
N SER A 237 3.02 -2.09 -11.55
CA SER A 237 3.85 -2.06 -10.35
C SER A 237 5.31 -2.33 -10.65
N LEU A 238 5.59 -3.17 -11.64
CA LEU A 238 6.92 -3.32 -12.21
C LEU A 238 7.36 -2.04 -12.93
N GLN A 239 6.49 -1.41 -13.70
CA GLN A 239 6.79 -0.15 -14.39
C GLN A 239 7.08 0.99 -13.42
N GLN A 240 6.31 1.14 -12.35
CA GLN A 240 6.53 2.17 -11.34
C GLN A 240 7.77 1.91 -10.52
N THR A 241 7.98 0.66 -10.12
CA THR A 241 9.21 0.21 -9.47
C THR A 241 10.40 0.54 -10.38
N ARG A 242 10.30 0.27 -11.69
CA ARG A 242 11.28 0.67 -12.68
C ARG A 242 11.45 2.18 -12.79
N GLN A 243 10.39 2.97 -12.87
CA GLN A 243 10.47 4.44 -12.96
C GLN A 243 11.17 5.03 -11.74
N ARG A 244 10.84 4.55 -10.54
CA ARG A 244 11.55 4.93 -9.30
C ARG A 244 13.02 4.55 -9.36
N TRP A 245 13.33 3.43 -10.00
CA TRP A 245 14.71 3.02 -10.28
C TRP A 245 15.40 3.86 -11.36
N GLN A 246 14.71 4.22 -12.45
CA GLN A 246 15.23 4.92 -13.62
C GLN A 246 15.37 6.43 -13.41
N LEU A 247 14.50 7.07 -12.63
CA LEU A 247 14.70 8.44 -12.17
C LEU A 247 16.02 8.58 -11.39
N GLY A 248 16.49 7.48 -10.78
CA GLY A 248 17.83 7.39 -10.24
C GLY A 248 18.95 7.28 -11.29
N GLN A 249 18.69 6.72 -12.48
CA GLN A 249 19.68 6.49 -13.54
C GLN A 249 19.80 7.68 -14.53
N GLU A 250 18.70 8.25 -14.99
CA GLU A 250 18.72 9.33 -16.00
C GLU A 250 19.31 10.63 -15.43
N ALA A 251 19.04 10.96 -14.17
CA ALA A 251 19.68 12.07 -13.45
C ALA A 251 21.22 11.96 -13.40
N LEU A 252 21.77 10.77 -13.67
CA LEU A 252 23.21 10.47 -13.66
C LEU A 252 23.82 10.39 -15.07
N LEU A 253 23.07 9.85 -16.04
CA LEU A 253 23.55 9.67 -17.42
C LEU A 253 23.46 10.95 -18.27
N ASP A 254 22.52 11.86 -17.97
CA ASP A 254 22.30 13.09 -18.76
C ASP A 254 23.39 14.17 -18.57
N GLY A 255 24.48 13.87 -17.86
CA GLY A 255 25.52 14.85 -17.55
C GLY A 255 26.97 14.41 -17.65
N GLN A 256 27.32 13.12 -17.58
CA GLN A 256 28.71 12.73 -17.30
C GLN A 256 29.16 11.42 -17.96
N ALA A 257 30.34 11.46 -18.59
CA ALA A 257 30.99 10.30 -19.18
C ALA A 257 31.59 9.38 -18.11
N PHE A 258 30.98 8.23 -17.87
CA PHE A 258 31.71 7.09 -17.32
C PHE A 258 32.65 6.53 -18.39
N ASP A 259 33.85 6.10 -18.00
CA ASP A 259 34.88 5.71 -18.98
C ASP A 259 34.53 4.39 -19.71
N ARG A 260 33.97 3.39 -19.01
CA ARG A 260 33.52 2.09 -19.56
C ARG A 260 32.47 1.39 -18.69
N THR A 261 31.67 0.53 -19.33
CA THR A 261 30.75 -0.44 -18.72
C THR A 261 31.27 -1.87 -18.92
N VAL A 262 31.32 -2.70 -17.89
CA VAL A 262 31.78 -4.11 -17.97
C VAL A 262 30.72 -5.05 -17.40
N VAL A 263 30.48 -6.19 -18.07
CA VAL A 263 29.49 -7.24 -17.76
C VAL A 263 30.17 -8.60 -17.53
N CYS A 264 29.90 -9.29 -16.41
CA CYS A 264 30.57 -10.58 -16.04
C CYS A 264 29.60 -11.65 -15.55
N GLY A 265 29.57 -12.84 -16.16
CA GLY A 265 28.64 -13.93 -15.81
C GLY A 265 28.98 -14.69 -14.53
N SER A 266 27.98 -14.95 -13.68
CA SER A 266 28.00 -15.97 -12.62
C SER A 266 26.72 -16.82 -12.66
N THR A 267 26.72 -17.93 -11.92
CA THR A 267 25.59 -18.88 -11.81
C THR A 267 24.72 -18.63 -10.55
N PRO A 268 23.38 -18.70 -10.64
CA PRO A 268 22.46 -17.90 -9.78
C PRO A 268 21.94 -18.54 -8.46
N SER A 269 22.69 -19.42 -7.77
CA SER A 269 22.04 -20.34 -6.81
C SER A 269 21.72 -19.81 -5.40
N ALA A 270 22.38 -18.77 -4.87
CA ALA A 270 22.18 -18.34 -3.48
C ALA A 270 20.98 -17.38 -3.29
N TRP A 271 20.77 -16.49 -4.26
CA TRP A 271 19.71 -15.49 -4.25
C TRP A 271 18.30 -16.08 -4.14
N SER A 272 18.00 -17.15 -4.89
CA SER A 272 16.65 -17.74 -4.94
C SER A 272 16.18 -18.21 -3.56
N ALA A 273 17.05 -18.83 -2.75
CA ALA A 273 16.70 -19.30 -1.41
C ALA A 273 16.42 -18.13 -0.44
N ALA A 274 17.22 -17.07 -0.50
CA ALA A 274 17.07 -15.90 0.36
C ALA A 274 15.83 -15.07 -0.02
N TRP A 275 15.56 -14.95 -1.32
CA TRP A 275 14.34 -14.38 -1.87
C TRP A 275 13.09 -15.16 -1.47
N GLN A 276 13.13 -16.50 -1.59
CA GLN A 276 12.07 -17.38 -1.15
C GLN A 276 11.74 -17.16 0.33
N ALA A 277 12.74 -17.16 1.21
CA ALA A 277 12.55 -16.92 2.64
C ALA A 277 11.91 -15.54 2.93
N HIS A 278 12.29 -14.51 2.18
CA HIS A 278 11.69 -13.18 2.30
C HIS A 278 10.20 -13.21 1.89
N LEU A 279 9.87 -13.82 0.77
CA LEU A 279 8.48 -13.94 0.30
C LEU A 279 7.63 -14.78 1.26
N ASP A 280 8.17 -15.86 1.81
CA ASP A 280 7.50 -16.67 2.83
C ASP A 280 7.21 -15.85 4.09
N ALA A 281 8.17 -15.03 4.53
CA ALA A 281 7.97 -14.13 5.67
C ALA A 281 6.88 -13.08 5.39
N LEU A 282 6.88 -12.47 4.19
CA LEU A 282 5.82 -11.54 3.78
C LEU A 282 4.45 -12.22 3.71
N ARG A 283 4.38 -13.43 3.14
CA ARG A 283 3.16 -14.22 3.06
C ARG A 283 2.63 -14.57 4.45
N GLN A 284 3.51 -15.04 5.35
CA GLN A 284 3.13 -15.32 6.73
C GLN A 284 2.66 -14.07 7.47
N SER A 285 3.34 -12.94 7.27
CA SER A 285 2.92 -11.65 7.83
C SER A 285 1.54 -11.22 7.31
N HIS A 286 1.31 -11.34 6.00
CA HIS A 286 0.01 -11.07 5.38
C HIS A 286 -1.05 -11.99 5.96
N LEU A 287 -0.85 -13.31 5.93
CA LEU A 287 -1.79 -14.30 6.47
C LEU A 287 -2.05 -14.11 7.96
N ALA A 288 -1.08 -13.65 8.76
CA ALA A 288 -1.29 -13.35 10.17
C ALA A 288 -2.13 -12.08 10.38
N ALA A 289 -1.89 -11.05 9.56
CA ALA A 289 -2.65 -9.80 9.58
C ALA A 289 -4.08 -9.96 9.06
N THR A 290 -4.27 -10.85 8.07
CA THR A 290 -5.55 -11.13 7.41
C THR A 290 -6.15 -12.47 7.80
N ALA A 291 -5.58 -13.16 8.79
CA ALA A 291 -6.17 -14.38 9.34
C ALA A 291 -7.65 -14.10 9.62
N PRO A 292 -8.55 -15.10 9.62
CA PRO A 292 -9.94 -14.92 10.01
C PRO A 292 -10.02 -14.39 11.44
N VAL A 293 -9.85 -13.09 11.55
CA VAL A 293 -10.09 -12.27 12.69
C VAL A 293 -11.59 -12.01 12.57
N ALA A 294 -12.39 -13.05 12.78
CA ALA A 294 -13.77 -12.89 13.23
C ALA A 294 -13.77 -12.32 14.67
N ARG A 295 -12.88 -11.35 14.95
CA ARG A 295 -12.94 -10.57 16.16
C ARG A 295 -14.12 -9.67 15.95
N ARG A 296 -15.14 -10.00 16.72
CA ARG A 296 -16.23 -9.07 16.99
C ARG A 296 -15.62 -7.73 17.39
N TRP A 297 -16.20 -6.66 16.89
CA TRP A 297 -15.85 -5.27 17.16
C TRP A 297 -15.63 -5.04 18.65
N ALA A 298 -16.56 -5.53 19.49
CA ALA A 298 -16.50 -5.48 20.94
C ALA A 298 -15.29 -6.20 21.57
N HIS A 299 -14.63 -7.10 20.85
CA HIS A 299 -13.52 -7.93 21.31
C HIS A 299 -12.17 -7.56 20.66
N LEU A 300 -12.10 -6.44 19.95
CA LEU A 300 -10.82 -5.97 19.41
C LEU A 300 -9.85 -5.64 20.55
N PRO A 301 -8.55 -5.98 20.44
CA PRO A 301 -7.56 -5.64 21.47
C PRO A 301 -7.53 -4.15 21.77
N GLY A 302 -7.74 -3.77 23.03
CA GLY A 302 -7.77 -2.37 23.45
C GLY A 302 -9.11 -1.65 23.23
N MET A 303 -10.15 -2.35 22.76
CA MET A 303 -11.49 -1.81 22.66
C MET A 303 -12.06 -1.48 24.05
N ARG A 304 -12.70 -0.32 24.17
CA ARG A 304 -13.36 0.14 25.39
C ARG A 304 -14.78 0.58 25.07
N LEU A 305 -15.72 0.19 25.93
CA LEU A 305 -17.09 0.71 25.90
C LEU A 305 -17.18 1.92 26.83
N GLU A 306 -17.74 3.01 26.33
CA GLU A 306 -17.96 4.25 27.06
C GLU A 306 -19.46 4.51 27.22
N SER A 307 -19.87 4.80 28.46
CA SER A 307 -21.20 5.31 28.74
C SER A 307 -21.26 6.79 28.39
N ILE A 308 -22.24 7.17 27.58
CA ILE A 308 -22.61 8.56 27.35
C ILE A 308 -23.89 8.83 28.14
N ASP A 309 -23.79 9.50 29.27
CA ASP A 309 -24.93 9.70 30.17
C ASP A 309 -26.09 10.43 29.47
N GLY A 310 -27.29 9.86 29.57
CA GLY A 310 -28.49 10.39 28.92
C GLY A 310 -28.52 10.26 27.40
N ALA A 311 -27.55 9.58 26.77
CA ALA A 311 -27.60 9.28 25.35
C ALA A 311 -28.34 7.96 25.06
N PRO A 312 -29.10 7.89 23.95
CA PRO A 312 -29.71 6.64 23.49
C PRO A 312 -28.67 5.64 22.96
N LEU A 313 -27.47 6.10 22.61
CA LEU A 313 -26.39 5.28 22.05
C LEU A 313 -25.26 5.05 23.06
N ARG A 314 -24.47 4.01 22.81
CA ARG A 314 -23.20 3.71 23.49
C ARG A 314 -22.03 4.00 22.55
N ALA A 315 -20.90 4.44 23.10
CA ALA A 315 -19.70 4.68 22.32
C ALA A 315 -18.67 3.57 22.52
N TRP A 316 -18.19 3.01 21.42
CA TRP A 316 -17.01 2.17 21.40
C TRP A 316 -15.80 3.02 21.05
N ARG A 317 -14.68 2.77 21.72
CA ARG A 317 -13.39 3.41 21.46
C ARG A 317 -12.28 2.40 21.30
N LEU A 318 -11.45 2.64 20.29
CA LEU A 318 -10.20 1.94 20.08
C LEU A 318 -9.06 2.96 19.84
N GLY A 319 -7.95 2.81 20.57
CA GLY A 319 -6.80 3.71 20.45
C GLY A 319 -6.91 5.03 21.23
N GLU A 320 -5.77 5.72 21.34
CA GLU A 320 -5.56 6.95 22.14
C GLU A 320 -4.87 8.04 21.29
N GLY A 321 -4.90 7.92 19.96
CA GLY A 321 -4.22 8.85 19.07
C GLY A 321 -4.79 10.28 19.12
N PRO A 322 -3.99 11.30 18.73
CA PRO A 322 -4.39 12.70 18.84
C PRO A 322 -5.56 13.09 17.93
N GLN A 323 -5.72 12.39 16.80
CA GLN A 323 -6.85 12.59 15.90
C GLN A 323 -8.00 11.65 16.25
N THR A 324 -9.20 12.21 16.43
CA THR A 324 -10.40 11.44 16.74
C THR A 324 -11.21 11.19 15.47
N VAL A 325 -11.45 9.91 15.17
CA VAL A 325 -12.17 9.47 13.97
C VAL A 325 -13.48 8.83 14.39
N LEU A 326 -14.62 9.36 13.93
CA LEU A 326 -15.94 8.75 14.13
C LEU A 326 -16.32 7.91 12.91
N LEU A 327 -16.52 6.60 13.12
CA LEU A 327 -16.97 5.66 12.12
C LEU A 327 -18.49 5.76 11.92
N LEU A 328 -18.88 5.94 10.66
CA LEU A 328 -20.27 5.99 10.21
C LEU A 328 -20.54 4.77 9.32
N ASN A 329 -21.03 3.72 9.96
CA ASN A 329 -21.18 2.39 9.36
C ASN A 329 -22.27 2.34 8.30
N ALA A 330 -22.15 1.51 7.27
CA ALA A 330 -23.24 1.20 6.37
C ALA A 330 -24.47 0.67 7.14
N PHE A 331 -25.67 1.01 6.66
CA PHE A 331 -26.91 0.64 7.33
C PHE A 331 -27.15 -0.85 7.35
N GLY A 332 -27.70 -1.35 8.45
CA GLY A 332 -28.06 -2.74 8.64
C GLY A 332 -26.89 -3.73 8.62
N LEU A 333 -25.64 -3.24 8.69
CA LEU A 333 -24.44 -4.07 8.84
C LEU A 333 -23.87 -3.94 10.26
N SER A 334 -23.24 -5.01 10.74
CA SER A 334 -22.48 -4.98 12.00
C SER A 334 -21.28 -4.03 11.92
N LEU A 335 -20.84 -3.49 13.06
CA LEU A 335 -19.55 -2.77 13.17
C LEU A 335 -18.34 -3.68 12.92
N ASP A 336 -18.53 -5.01 12.91
CA ASP A 336 -17.48 -6.00 12.63
C ASP A 336 -16.82 -5.77 11.25
N VAL A 337 -17.53 -5.13 10.31
CA VAL A 337 -16.97 -4.73 9.00
C VAL A 337 -15.85 -3.68 9.11
N TRP A 338 -15.67 -3.03 10.26
CA TRP A 338 -14.60 -2.05 10.46
C TRP A 338 -13.36 -2.64 11.13
N SER A 339 -13.41 -3.89 11.60
CA SER A 339 -12.40 -4.45 12.51
C SER A 339 -10.96 -4.33 11.98
N GLU A 340 -10.69 -4.70 10.73
CA GLU A 340 -9.34 -4.63 10.15
C GLU A 340 -8.85 -3.17 10.03
N LEU A 341 -9.69 -2.28 9.49
CA LEU A 341 -9.33 -0.87 9.30
C LEU A 341 -9.17 -0.12 10.63
N ALA A 342 -10.04 -0.38 11.61
CA ALA A 342 -9.94 0.22 12.94
C ALA A 342 -8.66 -0.21 13.67
N LEU A 343 -8.26 -1.48 13.56
CA LEU A 343 -6.99 -1.94 14.11
C LEU A 343 -5.80 -1.26 13.42
N ALA A 344 -5.84 -1.08 12.10
CA ALA A 344 -4.79 -0.39 11.36
C ALA A 344 -4.68 1.13 11.69
N LEU A 345 -5.79 1.76 12.09
CA LEU A 345 -5.86 3.16 12.48
C LEU A 345 -5.49 3.42 13.95
N SER A 346 -5.88 2.52 14.85
CA SER A 346 -5.80 2.72 16.30
C SER A 346 -4.43 3.02 16.91
N PRO A 347 -3.27 2.65 16.31
CA PRO A 347 -1.97 3.09 16.80
C PRO A 347 -1.73 4.59 16.67
N HIS A 348 -2.50 5.29 15.82
CA HIS A 348 -2.29 6.71 15.50
C HIS A 348 -3.54 7.58 15.69
N CYS A 349 -4.71 6.97 15.86
CA CYS A 349 -6.00 7.65 15.99
C CYS A 349 -6.76 7.15 17.22
N SER A 350 -7.66 7.96 17.76
CA SER A 350 -8.76 7.49 18.61
C SER A 350 -9.96 7.21 17.72
N VAL A 351 -10.26 5.94 17.49
CA VAL A 351 -11.35 5.47 16.62
C VAL A 351 -12.59 5.28 17.46
N LEU A 352 -13.69 5.93 17.07
CA LEU A 352 -14.98 5.91 17.75
C LEU A 352 -16.06 5.31 16.86
N ALA A 353 -16.97 4.56 17.45
CA ALA A 353 -18.20 4.12 16.80
C ALA A 353 -19.38 4.22 17.77
N LEU A 354 -20.54 4.65 17.29
CA LEU A 354 -21.77 4.70 18.08
C LEU A 354 -22.71 3.57 17.67
N GLU A 355 -23.37 2.96 18.65
CA GLU A 355 -24.33 1.87 18.47
C GLU A 355 -25.48 2.00 19.46
N ALA A 356 -26.66 1.45 19.15
CA ALA A 356 -27.78 1.44 20.08
C ALA A 356 -27.47 0.72 21.41
N ARG A 357 -28.12 1.18 22.47
CA ARG A 357 -28.14 0.50 23.77
C ARG A 357 -29.18 -0.62 23.74
N ASP A 358 -28.81 -1.75 23.13
CA ASP A 358 -29.66 -2.95 23.20
C ASP A 358 -29.28 -3.81 24.41
N ASP A 359 -30.28 -4.42 25.05
CA ASP A 359 -30.07 -5.48 26.04
C ASP A 359 -29.29 -6.61 25.36
N ALA A 360 -28.26 -7.15 26.03
CA ALA A 360 -27.32 -8.10 25.44
C ALA A 360 -27.98 -9.34 24.80
N ALA A 361 -29.18 -9.72 25.26
CA ALA A 361 -29.97 -10.81 24.69
C ALA A 361 -30.67 -10.42 23.37
N VAL A 362 -31.15 -9.18 23.24
CA VAL A 362 -31.79 -8.65 22.02
C VAL A 362 -30.72 -8.31 20.96
N ALA A 363 -29.57 -7.82 21.42
CA ALA A 363 -28.43 -7.45 20.58
C ALA A 363 -27.84 -8.60 19.75
N ALA A 364 -27.94 -9.85 20.21
CA ALA A 364 -27.40 -11.00 19.49
C ALA A 364 -28.18 -11.32 18.20
N GLU A 365 -29.47 -10.97 18.15
CA GLU A 365 -30.37 -11.31 17.05
C GLU A 365 -30.66 -10.13 16.11
N ALA A 366 -30.49 -8.89 16.57
CA ALA A 366 -30.77 -7.67 15.79
C ALA A 366 -29.61 -7.23 14.89
N LEU A 367 -29.93 -6.60 13.75
CA LEU A 367 -28.95 -5.82 12.98
C LEU A 367 -28.66 -4.50 13.70
N SER A 368 -27.49 -3.92 13.41
CA SER A 368 -27.13 -2.60 13.93
C SER A 368 -28.25 -1.58 13.67
N SER A 369 -28.78 -1.01 14.74
CA SER A 369 -29.79 0.04 14.75
C SER A 369 -29.09 1.36 15.04
N THR A 370 -28.90 2.18 14.00
CA THR A 370 -28.31 3.51 14.16
C THR A 370 -29.26 4.54 13.59
N TYR A 371 -28.94 5.13 12.43
CA TYR A 371 -29.55 6.38 11.98
C TYR A 371 -30.66 6.23 10.92
N TYR A 372 -30.90 5.05 10.37
CA TYR A 372 -32.05 4.79 9.48
C TYR A 372 -33.07 3.80 10.05
N ASP A 373 -33.00 3.47 11.33
CA ASP A 373 -33.90 2.47 11.91
C ASP A 373 -35.36 2.97 12.01
N SER A 374 -35.52 4.26 12.34
CA SER A 374 -36.79 4.98 12.46
C SER A 374 -36.66 6.43 11.99
N GLU A 375 -37.77 7.17 11.93
CA GLU A 375 -37.76 8.60 11.57
C GLU A 375 -36.98 9.47 12.57
N ASP A 376 -37.02 9.13 13.87
CA ASP A 376 -36.32 9.87 14.93
C ASP A 376 -34.85 9.49 15.09
N SER A 377 -34.40 8.42 14.43
CA SER A 377 -33.07 7.85 14.58
C SER A 377 -31.94 8.85 14.27
N TRP A 378 -32.14 9.74 13.30
CA TRP A 378 -31.19 10.81 13.01
C TRP A 378 -31.01 11.75 14.20
N ALA A 379 -32.11 12.30 14.73
CA ALA A 379 -32.07 13.26 15.83
C ALA A 379 -31.43 12.64 17.08
N GLN A 380 -31.75 11.38 17.37
CA GLN A 380 -31.16 10.61 18.47
C GLN A 380 -29.65 10.40 18.30
N TYR A 381 -29.20 10.08 17.09
CA TYR A 381 -27.77 9.92 16.80
C TYR A 381 -27.04 11.26 16.91
N LEU A 382 -27.55 12.33 16.30
CA LEU A 382 -26.97 13.67 16.38
C LEU A 382 -26.84 14.13 17.84
N GLN A 383 -27.87 13.89 18.66
CA GLN A 383 -27.83 14.20 20.08
C GLN A 383 -26.73 13.40 20.81
N SER A 384 -26.57 12.12 20.47
CA SER A 384 -25.52 11.27 21.06
C SER A 384 -24.12 11.74 20.67
N VAL A 385 -23.91 12.20 19.43
CA VAL A 385 -22.64 12.78 18.98
C VAL A 385 -22.32 14.07 19.75
N ARG A 386 -23.30 14.96 19.93
CA ARG A 386 -23.13 16.18 20.72
C ARG A 386 -22.75 15.88 22.18
N GLN A 387 -23.40 14.89 22.79
CA GLN A 387 -23.08 14.48 24.15
C GLN A 387 -21.68 13.86 24.25
N LEU A 388 -21.30 13.04 23.27
CA LEU A 388 -19.94 12.47 23.20
C LEU A 388 -18.87 13.56 23.09
N LEU A 389 -19.08 14.54 22.22
CA LEU A 389 -18.19 15.71 22.06
C LEU A 389 -18.06 16.50 23.37
N ALA A 390 -19.19 16.77 24.03
CA ALA A 390 -19.21 17.51 25.29
C ALA A 390 -18.46 16.78 26.43
N LEU A 391 -18.58 15.44 26.51
CA LEU A 391 -17.90 14.64 27.54
C LEU A 391 -16.39 14.64 27.38
N ARG A 392 -15.90 14.59 26.13
CA ARG A 392 -14.50 14.29 25.87
C ARG A 392 -13.60 15.51 25.84
N GLN A 393 -14.17 16.71 25.69
CA GLN A 393 -13.39 17.94 25.40
C GLN A 393 -12.37 17.71 24.28
N THR A 394 -12.70 16.81 23.34
CA THR A 394 -11.83 16.46 22.23
C THR A 394 -11.81 17.60 21.23
N GLY A 395 -10.72 17.70 20.49
CA GLY A 395 -10.71 18.50 19.27
C GLY A 395 -11.79 18.03 18.27
N PRO A 396 -11.94 18.75 17.16
CA PRO A 396 -12.94 18.43 16.15
C PRO A 396 -12.75 17.00 15.59
N LEU A 397 -13.86 16.37 15.22
CA LEU A 397 -13.93 14.98 14.74
C LEU A 397 -13.61 14.89 13.25
N HIS A 398 -12.96 13.80 12.86
CA HIS A 398 -12.90 13.36 11.48
C HIS A 398 -13.98 12.31 11.25
N LEU A 399 -14.87 12.55 10.29
CA LEU A 399 -15.93 11.58 9.96
C LEU A 399 -15.39 10.59 8.95
N LEU A 400 -15.43 9.30 9.26
CA LEU A 400 -15.07 8.23 8.34
C LEU A 400 -16.31 7.38 8.04
N SER A 401 -16.78 7.42 6.80
CA SER A 401 -18.01 6.73 6.40
C SER A 401 -17.76 5.71 5.30
N TRP A 402 -18.63 4.71 5.23
CA TRP A 402 -18.66 3.73 4.16
C TRP A 402 -20.09 3.54 3.64
N CYS A 403 -20.23 3.34 2.32
CA CYS A 403 -21.50 3.06 1.65
C CYS A 403 -22.57 4.11 2.04
N GLY A 404 -23.72 3.68 2.56
CA GLY A 404 -24.84 4.54 2.92
C GLY A 404 -24.60 5.50 4.10
N GLY A 405 -23.50 5.33 4.84
CA GLY A 405 -23.10 6.28 5.89
C GLY A 405 -22.60 7.62 5.37
N ALA A 406 -22.35 7.73 4.07
CA ALA A 406 -21.88 8.97 3.46
C ALA A 406 -22.93 10.08 3.45
N LYS A 407 -24.21 9.76 3.18
CA LYS A 407 -25.31 10.74 3.30
C LYS A 407 -25.35 11.33 4.72
N PHE A 408 -25.21 10.46 5.70
CA PHE A 408 -25.20 10.82 7.10
C PHE A 408 -24.00 11.69 7.48
N ALA A 409 -22.81 11.36 6.97
CA ALA A 409 -21.60 12.14 7.20
C ALA A 409 -21.76 13.59 6.73
N LEU A 410 -22.39 13.80 5.56
CA LEU A 410 -22.65 15.14 5.04
C LEU A 410 -23.60 15.93 5.95
N ASP A 411 -24.68 15.32 6.41
CA ASP A 411 -25.64 16.03 7.27
C ASP A 411 -25.09 16.28 8.67
N LEU A 412 -24.26 15.37 9.20
CA LEU A 412 -23.55 15.57 10.46
C LEU A 412 -22.56 16.73 10.37
N ALA A 413 -21.79 16.83 9.28
CA ALA A 413 -20.89 17.95 9.04
C ALA A 413 -21.65 19.30 8.91
N ARG A 414 -22.85 19.30 8.31
CA ARG A 414 -23.71 20.49 8.27
C ARG A 414 -24.28 20.87 9.62
N ALA A 415 -24.69 19.88 10.40
CA ALA A 415 -25.30 20.11 11.72
C ALA A 415 -24.28 20.52 12.79
N LEU A 416 -23.00 20.19 12.58
CA LEU A 416 -21.88 20.41 13.50
C LEU A 416 -20.65 21.01 12.79
N PRO A 417 -20.76 22.16 12.11
CA PRO A 417 -19.71 22.64 11.23
C PRO A 417 -18.42 23.02 11.95
N GLN A 418 -18.50 23.33 13.25
CA GLN A 418 -17.35 23.67 14.09
C GLN A 418 -16.71 22.45 14.76
N ASP A 419 -17.48 21.36 14.92
CA ASP A 419 -17.02 20.15 15.60
C ASP A 419 -16.53 19.07 14.63
N VAL A 420 -16.69 19.28 13.32
CA VAL A 420 -16.19 18.37 12.28
C VAL A 420 -15.01 18.99 11.55
N ALA A 421 -13.86 18.34 11.64
CA ALA A 421 -12.61 18.76 11.02
C ALA A 421 -12.54 18.37 9.54
N SER A 422 -12.93 17.15 9.19
CA SER A 422 -12.87 16.64 7.81
C SER A 422 -13.81 15.46 7.59
N LEU A 423 -14.04 15.12 6.33
CA LEU A 423 -14.78 13.93 5.91
C LEU A 423 -13.87 12.98 5.13
N CYS A 424 -14.00 11.69 5.39
CA CYS A 424 -13.42 10.60 4.60
C CYS A 424 -14.56 9.68 4.16
N LEU A 425 -14.82 9.63 2.86
CA LEU A 425 -15.96 8.94 2.27
C LEU A 425 -15.45 7.75 1.45
N LEU A 426 -15.69 6.53 1.94
CA LEU A 426 -15.20 5.30 1.33
C LEU A 426 -16.32 4.60 0.57
N ALA A 427 -16.14 4.38 -0.73
CA ALA A 427 -17.13 3.76 -1.63
C ALA A 427 -18.57 4.21 -1.31
N PRO A 428 -18.85 5.53 -1.28
CA PRO A 428 -20.09 6.04 -0.73
C PRO A 428 -21.29 5.74 -1.63
N SER A 429 -22.44 5.43 -1.02
CA SER A 429 -23.72 5.32 -1.73
C SER A 429 -24.57 6.55 -1.47
N TYR A 430 -25.10 7.09 -2.55
CA TYR A 430 -26.08 8.18 -2.55
C TYR A 430 -27.37 7.75 -3.26
N ALA A 431 -27.73 6.46 -3.16
CA ALA A 431 -28.92 5.93 -3.82
C ALA A 431 -30.17 6.75 -3.49
N GLY A 432 -30.98 7.06 -4.50
CA GLY A 432 -32.19 7.88 -4.36
C GLY A 432 -31.98 9.39 -4.20
N VAL A 433 -30.74 9.89 -4.22
CA VAL A 433 -30.47 11.34 -4.33
C VAL A 433 -30.50 11.72 -5.80
N ASP A 434 -31.31 12.73 -6.14
CA ASP A 434 -31.31 13.33 -7.45
C ASP A 434 -30.29 14.48 -7.50
N CYS A 435 -29.14 14.23 -8.11
CA CYS A 435 -28.06 15.21 -8.27
C CYS A 435 -27.72 15.51 -9.74
N GLY A 436 -28.56 15.05 -10.67
CA GLY A 436 -28.31 15.20 -12.11
C GLY A 436 -27.15 14.37 -12.68
N ALA A 437 -26.41 13.62 -11.85
CA ALA A 437 -25.27 12.80 -12.27
C ALA A 437 -25.46 11.32 -11.89
N GLY A 438 -25.40 10.45 -12.90
CA GLY A 438 -25.45 9.00 -12.76
C GLY A 438 -26.79 8.43 -12.27
N GLY A 439 -27.13 7.23 -12.73
CA GLY A 439 -28.22 6.42 -12.19
C GLY A 439 -27.80 5.67 -10.92
N ASP A 440 -28.78 5.12 -10.19
CA ASP A 440 -28.45 4.08 -9.20
C ASP A 440 -27.72 2.94 -9.91
N SER A 441 -26.83 2.24 -9.20
CA SER A 441 -26.28 1.00 -9.73
C SER A 441 -27.41 -0.03 -9.97
N SER A 442 -27.13 -1.02 -10.82
CA SER A 442 -28.05 -2.14 -11.02
C SER A 442 -28.30 -2.88 -9.70
N PHE A 443 -27.25 -3.03 -8.88
CA PHE A 443 -27.33 -3.61 -7.55
C PHE A 443 -28.26 -2.80 -6.62
N GLU A 444 -28.07 -1.48 -6.51
CA GLU A 444 -28.91 -0.59 -5.69
C GLU A 444 -30.38 -0.64 -6.11
N THR A 445 -30.64 -0.67 -7.41
CA THR A 445 -32.00 -0.75 -7.98
C THR A 445 -32.67 -2.08 -7.65
N SER A 446 -31.97 -3.19 -7.86
CA SER A 446 -32.48 -4.53 -7.52
C SER A 446 -32.72 -4.68 -6.02
N LEU A 447 -31.78 -4.24 -5.19
CA LEU A 447 -31.88 -4.29 -3.74
C LEU A 447 -33.07 -3.49 -3.22
N ASN A 448 -33.25 -2.26 -3.72
CA ASN A 448 -34.41 -1.43 -3.39
C ASN A 448 -35.74 -2.08 -3.78
N THR A 449 -35.81 -2.71 -4.96
CA THR A 449 -37.02 -3.40 -5.42
C THR A 449 -37.41 -4.53 -4.47
N MET A 450 -36.44 -5.36 -4.06
CA MET A 450 -36.66 -6.44 -3.12
C MET A 450 -37.08 -5.94 -1.73
N CYS A 451 -36.36 -4.94 -1.19
CA CYS A 451 -36.69 -4.39 0.13
C CYS A 451 -38.06 -3.72 0.17
N ARG A 452 -38.47 -3.03 -0.91
CA ARG A 452 -39.83 -2.47 -1.03
C ARG A 452 -40.89 -3.56 -1.09
N LEU A 453 -40.62 -4.69 -1.75
CA LEU A 453 -41.53 -5.85 -1.73
C LEU A 453 -41.68 -6.40 -0.32
N VAL A 454 -40.58 -6.58 0.42
CA VAL A 454 -40.61 -7.05 1.82
C VAL A 454 -41.41 -6.10 2.72
N GLN A 455 -41.25 -4.78 2.55
CA GLN A 455 -42.03 -3.79 3.29
C GLN A 455 -43.54 -3.88 3.03
N ARG A 456 -43.94 -4.08 1.77
CA ARG A 456 -45.37 -4.21 1.40
C ARG A 456 -45.95 -5.59 1.72
N THR A 457 -45.11 -6.62 1.70
CA THR A 457 -45.51 -8.02 1.89
C THR A 457 -44.48 -8.71 2.79
N PRO A 458 -44.58 -8.53 4.13
CA PRO A 458 -43.61 -9.07 5.09
C PRO A 458 -43.43 -10.59 5.00
N ALA A 459 -44.46 -11.33 4.58
CA ALA A 459 -44.38 -12.77 4.33
C ALA A 459 -43.37 -13.18 3.24
N ALA A 460 -42.97 -12.26 2.36
CA ALA A 460 -41.96 -12.50 1.33
C ALA A 460 -40.51 -12.46 1.86
N ALA A 461 -40.29 -11.95 3.08
CA ALA A 461 -38.96 -11.71 3.64
C ALA A 461 -38.05 -12.94 3.60
N ASP A 462 -38.58 -14.09 3.99
CA ASP A 462 -37.86 -15.37 4.03
C ASP A 462 -37.39 -15.82 2.63
N SER A 463 -38.26 -15.73 1.63
CA SER A 463 -37.91 -16.05 0.23
C SER A 463 -36.89 -15.05 -0.35
N MET A 464 -37.02 -13.76 -0.03
CA MET A 464 -36.10 -12.72 -0.51
C MET A 464 -34.71 -12.86 0.15
N ALA A 465 -34.67 -13.16 1.46
CA ALA A 465 -33.43 -13.44 2.19
C ALA A 465 -32.65 -14.60 1.54
N ARG A 466 -33.32 -15.73 1.27
CA ARG A 466 -32.72 -16.86 0.54
C ARG A 466 -32.23 -16.49 -0.86
N SER A 467 -33.03 -15.71 -1.60
CA SER A 467 -32.68 -15.29 -2.97
C SER A 467 -31.43 -14.40 -2.97
N MET A 468 -31.33 -13.48 -2.00
CA MET A 468 -30.15 -12.62 -1.83
C MET A 468 -28.91 -13.42 -1.43
N LEU A 469 -29.03 -14.33 -0.45
CA LEU A 469 -27.92 -15.21 -0.10
C LEU A 469 -27.45 -16.04 -1.29
N ALA A 470 -28.37 -16.55 -2.11
CA ALA A 470 -28.02 -17.27 -3.32
C ALA A 470 -27.31 -16.37 -4.33
N LEU A 471 -27.73 -15.11 -4.50
CA LEU A 471 -27.07 -14.14 -5.38
C LEU A 471 -25.65 -13.83 -4.91
N LEU A 472 -25.47 -13.56 -3.61
CA LEU A 472 -24.17 -13.25 -3.01
C LEU A 472 -23.22 -14.46 -3.06
N LYS A 473 -23.73 -15.69 -2.87
CA LYS A 473 -22.95 -16.92 -3.01
C LYS A 473 -22.62 -17.26 -4.47
N ARG A 474 -23.50 -16.94 -5.43
CA ARG A 474 -23.25 -17.17 -6.87
C ARG A 474 -22.12 -16.31 -7.45
N GLY A 475 -21.51 -15.43 -6.66
CA GLY A 475 -20.24 -14.78 -6.99
C GLY A 475 -19.10 -15.75 -7.36
N ASP A 476 -19.27 -17.05 -7.11
CA ASP A 476 -18.36 -18.14 -7.51
C ASP A 476 -17.95 -18.14 -9.01
N GLY A 477 -18.76 -17.51 -9.89
CA GLY A 477 -18.41 -17.33 -11.30
C GLY A 477 -17.25 -16.34 -11.56
N ALA A 478 -16.71 -15.68 -10.54
CA ALA A 478 -15.61 -14.73 -10.71
C ALA A 478 -14.30 -15.39 -11.18
N ALA A 479 -14.12 -16.70 -11.01
CA ALA A 479 -13.00 -17.38 -11.65
C ALA A 479 -13.09 -17.34 -13.19
N ASP A 480 -14.32 -17.28 -13.72
CA ASP A 480 -14.59 -17.20 -15.15
C ASP A 480 -14.53 -15.75 -15.66
N ASP A 481 -14.73 -14.76 -14.79
CA ASP A 481 -14.65 -13.32 -15.09
C ASP A 481 -13.68 -12.60 -14.13
N PRO A 482 -12.38 -12.52 -14.48
CA PRO A 482 -11.37 -11.95 -13.60
C PRO A 482 -11.56 -10.45 -13.35
N GLN A 483 -12.31 -9.74 -14.21
CA GLN A 483 -12.65 -8.33 -13.98
C GLN A 483 -13.53 -8.16 -12.73
N ARG A 484 -14.29 -9.20 -12.36
CA ARG A 484 -15.14 -9.18 -11.16
C ARG A 484 -14.42 -9.56 -9.88
N LEU A 485 -13.21 -10.11 -9.96
CA LEU A 485 -12.47 -10.57 -8.78
C LEU A 485 -12.46 -9.51 -7.69
N TRP A 486 -12.13 -8.27 -8.04
CA TRP A 486 -12.00 -7.17 -7.09
C TRP A 486 -13.34 -6.56 -6.65
N SER A 487 -14.44 -6.87 -7.34
CA SER A 487 -15.78 -6.50 -6.89
C SER A 487 -16.30 -7.40 -5.77
N LEU A 488 -15.72 -8.60 -5.60
CA LEU A 488 -16.15 -9.55 -4.60
C LEU A 488 -15.69 -9.16 -3.18
N PRO A 489 -16.50 -9.48 -2.16
CA PRO A 489 -16.04 -9.45 -0.78
C PRO A 489 -15.03 -10.57 -0.54
N ASP A 490 -14.16 -10.34 0.43
CA ASP A 490 -13.28 -11.38 0.93
C ASP A 490 -14.08 -12.46 1.71
N ALA A 491 -13.67 -13.72 1.63
CA ALA A 491 -14.35 -14.84 2.28
C ALA A 491 -14.45 -14.69 3.81
N HIS A 492 -13.48 -14.06 4.46
CA HIS A 492 -13.51 -13.81 5.91
C HIS A 492 -14.51 -12.71 6.29
N THR A 493 -14.86 -11.82 5.37
CA THR A 493 -15.78 -10.69 5.64
C THR A 493 -17.17 -10.90 5.06
N ALA A 494 -17.31 -11.80 4.07
CA ALA A 494 -18.57 -12.11 3.39
C ALA A 494 -19.71 -12.45 4.35
N HIS A 495 -19.42 -13.15 5.46
CA HIS A 495 -20.44 -13.52 6.43
C HIS A 495 -21.08 -12.31 7.14
N TRP A 496 -20.35 -11.21 7.35
CA TRP A 496 -20.92 -9.95 7.86
C TRP A 496 -21.86 -9.29 6.85
N LEU A 497 -21.54 -9.41 5.56
CA LEU A 497 -22.37 -8.89 4.48
C LEU A 497 -23.62 -9.75 4.24
N HIS A 498 -23.54 -11.03 4.59
CA HIS A 498 -24.68 -11.95 4.56
C HIS A 498 -25.63 -11.74 5.73
N GLU A 499 -25.19 -11.05 6.78
CA GLU A 499 -25.91 -10.92 8.04
C GLU A 499 -27.36 -10.43 7.90
N PRO A 500 -27.67 -9.43 7.05
CA PRO A 500 -29.04 -8.99 6.84
C PRO A 500 -29.99 -10.06 6.31
N TYR A 501 -29.45 -11.12 5.73
CA TYR A 501 -30.20 -12.11 4.96
C TYR A 501 -30.23 -13.49 5.63
N VAL A 502 -29.69 -13.64 6.84
CA VAL A 502 -29.66 -14.95 7.52
C VAL A 502 -31.02 -15.35 8.10
N SER A 503 -31.95 -14.40 8.26
CA SER A 503 -33.32 -14.65 8.73
C SER A 503 -34.33 -13.69 8.11
N ALA A 504 -35.60 -14.07 8.13
CA ALA A 504 -36.70 -13.21 7.68
C ALA A 504 -36.78 -11.91 8.49
N ASP A 505 -36.51 -11.96 9.80
CA ASP A 505 -36.60 -10.82 10.70
C ASP A 505 -35.52 -9.78 10.40
N ARG A 506 -34.29 -10.24 10.18
CA ARG A 506 -33.18 -9.39 9.75
C ARG A 506 -33.45 -8.79 8.38
N MET A 507 -34.01 -9.57 7.45
CA MET A 507 -34.39 -9.03 6.14
C MET A 507 -35.48 -7.96 6.24
N ARG A 508 -36.45 -8.10 7.15
CA ARG A 508 -37.46 -7.07 7.42
C ARG A 508 -36.83 -5.80 8.00
N GLN A 509 -35.95 -5.93 8.99
CA GLN A 509 -35.24 -4.80 9.60
C GLN A 509 -34.37 -4.08 8.56
N TYR A 510 -33.57 -4.82 7.80
CA TYR A 510 -32.74 -4.29 6.73
C TYR A 510 -33.57 -3.56 5.67
N SER A 511 -34.69 -4.16 5.26
CA SER A 511 -35.59 -3.55 4.28
C SER A 511 -36.18 -2.22 4.76
N ARG A 512 -36.47 -2.10 6.07
CA ARG A 512 -36.93 -0.84 6.66
C ARG A 512 -35.84 0.22 6.59
N GLN A 513 -34.63 -0.13 7.05
CA GLN A 513 -33.49 0.78 7.04
C GLN A 513 -33.14 1.24 5.61
N LEU A 514 -33.18 0.35 4.63
CA LEU A 514 -32.93 0.72 3.23
C LEU A 514 -33.98 1.68 2.68
N VAL A 515 -35.27 1.45 2.97
CA VAL A 515 -36.32 2.36 2.51
C VAL A 515 -36.14 3.74 3.14
N ASN A 516 -35.81 3.80 4.43
CA ASN A 516 -35.52 5.05 5.13
C ASN A 516 -34.27 5.75 4.56
N PHE A 517 -33.17 5.02 4.33
CA PHE A 517 -31.96 5.53 3.67
C PHE A 517 -32.26 6.17 2.32
N ARG A 518 -33.17 5.58 1.53
CA ARG A 518 -33.54 6.10 0.21
C ARG A 518 -34.49 7.28 0.28
N ALA A 519 -35.37 7.32 1.27
CA ALA A 519 -36.25 8.46 1.53
C ALA A 519 -35.47 9.66 2.11
N HIS A 520 -34.31 9.39 2.74
CA HIS A 520 -33.44 10.41 3.29
C HIS A 520 -32.86 11.31 2.19
N ALA A 521 -33.37 12.54 2.15
CA ALA A 521 -32.92 13.58 1.25
C ALA A 521 -31.63 14.21 1.79
N VAL A 522 -30.62 14.32 0.92
CA VAL A 522 -29.44 15.14 1.17
C VAL A 522 -29.64 16.44 0.40
N SER A 523 -29.68 17.57 1.10
CA SER A 523 -29.81 18.87 0.44
C SER A 523 -28.59 19.15 -0.45
N LEU A 524 -28.84 19.55 -1.70
CA LEU A 524 -27.81 19.87 -2.69
C LEU A 524 -27.75 21.39 -2.97
N PRO A 525 -26.62 21.91 -3.46
CA PRO A 525 -26.55 23.26 -4.01
C PRO A 525 -27.52 23.43 -5.21
N PRO A 526 -28.07 24.64 -5.44
CA PRO A 526 -27.79 25.90 -4.75
C PRO A 526 -28.58 26.11 -3.45
N ALA A 527 -29.39 25.13 -3.01
CA ALA A 527 -30.26 25.31 -1.84
C ALA A 527 -29.49 25.43 -0.51
N VAL A 528 -28.20 25.06 -0.48
CA VAL A 528 -27.33 25.11 0.69
C VAL A 528 -25.92 25.50 0.26
N GLU A 529 -25.23 26.26 1.12
CA GLU A 529 -23.80 26.54 0.94
C GLU A 529 -22.96 25.25 0.92
N PRO A 530 -21.91 25.17 0.08
CA PRO A 530 -20.98 24.05 0.10
C PRO A 530 -20.34 23.85 1.47
N LEU A 531 -20.07 22.60 1.83
CA LEU A 531 -19.34 22.29 3.07
C LEU A 531 -17.91 22.84 2.99
N ALA A 532 -17.46 23.49 4.06
CA ALA A 532 -16.11 24.07 4.15
C ALA A 532 -15.04 23.03 4.55
N GLN A 533 -15.45 21.93 5.16
CA GLN A 533 -14.55 20.90 5.66
C GLN A 533 -13.87 20.16 4.50
N PRO A 534 -12.55 19.90 4.59
CA PRO A 534 -11.85 19.05 3.63
C PRO A 534 -12.49 17.66 3.53
N CYS A 535 -12.63 17.16 2.31
CA CYS A 535 -13.19 15.86 2.02
C CYS A 535 -12.18 15.00 1.25
N LEU A 536 -11.94 13.78 1.73
CA LEU A 536 -11.28 12.72 0.99
C LEU A 536 -12.33 11.73 0.51
N LEU A 537 -12.51 11.62 -0.80
CA LEU A 537 -13.40 10.66 -1.44
C LEU A 537 -12.55 9.53 -2.03
N ILE A 538 -12.80 8.28 -1.63
CA ILE A 538 -12.12 7.09 -2.17
C ILE A 538 -13.17 6.16 -2.76
N MET A 539 -13.02 5.81 -4.04
CA MET A 539 -13.89 4.88 -4.75
C MET A 539 -13.08 3.74 -5.34
N GLY A 540 -13.67 2.55 -5.41
CA GLY A 540 -13.08 1.44 -6.17
C GLY A 540 -13.42 1.55 -7.66
N ASP A 541 -12.46 1.30 -8.55
CA ASP A 541 -12.73 1.25 -10.00
C ASP A 541 -13.58 0.04 -10.44
N SER A 542 -13.64 -0.97 -9.58
CA SER A 542 -14.39 -2.22 -9.74
C SER A 542 -15.64 -2.23 -8.85
N ASP A 543 -16.04 -1.08 -8.29
CA ASP A 543 -17.26 -0.97 -7.49
C ASP A 543 -18.49 -1.05 -8.42
N THR A 544 -19.23 -2.15 -8.29
CA THR A 544 -20.50 -2.38 -8.98
C THR A 544 -21.71 -2.24 -8.05
N ALA A 545 -21.48 -2.06 -6.75
CA ALA A 545 -22.53 -1.90 -5.77
C ALA A 545 -23.01 -0.45 -5.72
N THR A 546 -22.15 0.54 -5.96
CA THR A 546 -22.50 1.96 -5.94
C THR A 546 -22.20 2.68 -7.26
N CYS A 547 -22.81 3.84 -7.47
CA CYS A 547 -22.56 4.68 -8.63
C CYS A 547 -21.39 5.65 -8.38
N ALA A 548 -20.23 5.39 -8.99
CA ALA A 548 -19.05 6.25 -8.87
C ALA A 548 -19.28 7.67 -9.41
N GLU A 549 -19.98 7.83 -10.54
CA GLU A 549 -20.31 9.15 -11.10
C GLU A 549 -21.09 10.00 -10.11
N ARG A 550 -22.11 9.41 -9.47
CA ARG A 550 -22.88 10.08 -8.43
C ARG A 550 -22.04 10.40 -7.22
N ALA A 551 -21.20 9.46 -6.75
CA ALA A 551 -20.31 9.70 -5.63
C ALA A 551 -19.39 10.91 -5.86
N ARG A 552 -18.85 11.06 -7.07
CA ARG A 552 -18.03 12.22 -7.46
C ARG A 552 -18.82 13.53 -7.44
N ALA A 553 -20.01 13.55 -8.06
CA ALA A 553 -20.90 14.72 -8.05
C ALA A 553 -21.27 15.13 -6.62
N MET A 554 -21.50 14.16 -5.74
CA MET A 554 -21.79 14.42 -4.33
C MET A 554 -20.57 14.88 -3.54
N GLY A 555 -19.37 14.42 -3.90
CA GLY A 555 -18.11 14.96 -3.37
C GLY A 555 -17.97 16.45 -3.66
N ALA A 556 -18.35 16.89 -4.86
CA ALA A 556 -18.33 18.30 -5.27
C ALA A 556 -19.28 19.22 -4.47
N VAL A 557 -20.17 18.66 -3.63
CA VAL A 557 -20.96 19.45 -2.66
C VAL A 557 -20.08 20.03 -1.54
N THR A 558 -18.88 19.49 -1.34
CA THR A 558 -17.87 20.12 -0.49
C THR A 558 -16.98 21.04 -1.32
N SER A 559 -16.64 22.20 -0.77
CA SER A 559 -15.77 23.19 -1.43
C SER A 559 -14.33 22.70 -1.64
N GLN A 560 -13.97 21.60 -1.00
CA GLN A 560 -12.59 21.12 -0.87
C GLN A 560 -12.56 19.58 -0.90
N THR A 561 -12.56 18.98 -2.09
CA THR A 561 -12.51 17.51 -2.23
C THR A 561 -11.23 17.03 -2.90
N LEU A 562 -10.56 16.08 -2.25
CA LEU A 562 -9.58 15.20 -2.90
C LEU A 562 -10.27 13.89 -3.29
N GLN A 563 -10.45 13.66 -4.59
CA GLN A 563 -11.10 12.46 -5.11
C GLN A 563 -10.07 11.46 -5.64
N LEU A 564 -10.13 10.23 -5.13
CA LEU A 564 -9.23 9.15 -5.47
C LEU A 564 -10.00 7.92 -5.96
N GLY A 565 -9.53 7.34 -7.05
CA GLY A 565 -9.90 6.01 -7.51
C GLY A 565 -8.84 5.01 -7.04
N LEU A 566 -9.27 3.94 -6.39
CA LEU A 566 -8.43 2.82 -6.04
C LEU A 566 -8.60 1.74 -7.10
N ARG A 567 -7.53 1.47 -7.83
CA ARG A 567 -7.48 0.42 -8.84
C ARG A 567 -7.63 -0.95 -8.22
N ALA A 568 -8.32 -1.84 -8.94
CA ALA A 568 -8.56 -3.21 -8.50
C ALA A 568 -9.17 -3.27 -7.10
N ALA A 569 -10.09 -2.34 -6.84
CA ALA A 569 -10.87 -2.31 -5.63
C ALA A 569 -12.35 -2.16 -5.97
N GLY A 570 -13.17 -2.86 -5.21
CA GLY A 570 -14.63 -2.82 -5.31
C GLY A 570 -15.25 -2.01 -4.19
N HIS A 571 -16.52 -2.30 -3.93
CA HIS A 571 -17.28 -1.66 -2.86
C HIS A 571 -16.70 -1.88 -1.46
N TYR A 572 -16.07 -3.04 -1.26
CA TYR A 572 -15.62 -3.52 0.04
C TYR A 572 -14.21 -3.03 0.42
N LEU A 573 -13.73 -1.93 -0.19
CA LEU A 573 -12.34 -1.47 -0.11
C LEU A 573 -11.78 -1.34 1.32
N ILE A 574 -12.66 -1.17 2.32
CA ILE A 574 -12.33 -1.16 3.76
C ILE A 574 -11.69 -2.46 4.25
N HIS A 575 -11.95 -3.59 3.57
CA HIS A 575 -11.40 -4.91 3.86
C HIS A 575 -10.38 -5.36 2.84
N GLN A 576 -10.52 -4.89 1.60
CA GLN A 576 -9.67 -5.30 0.51
C GLN A 576 -8.23 -4.85 0.73
N ASP A 577 -8.08 -3.64 1.27
CA ASP A 577 -6.77 -3.11 1.64
C ASP A 577 -6.86 -2.14 2.83
N ALA A 578 -7.27 -2.68 3.99
CA ALA A 578 -7.36 -1.93 5.23
C ALA A 578 -6.04 -1.19 5.57
N ALA A 579 -4.89 -1.77 5.23
CA ALA A 579 -3.58 -1.17 5.49
C ALA A 579 -3.31 0.05 4.61
N LEU A 580 -3.53 -0.03 3.29
CA LEU A 580 -3.40 1.11 2.39
C LEU A 580 -4.40 2.21 2.77
N VAL A 581 -5.67 1.84 2.97
CA VAL A 581 -6.72 2.80 3.34
C VAL A 581 -6.35 3.50 4.65
N ALA A 582 -5.86 2.77 5.67
CA ALA A 582 -5.38 3.38 6.91
C ALA A 582 -4.20 4.33 6.68
N ARG A 583 -3.21 3.95 5.87
CA ARG A 583 -2.07 4.84 5.54
C ARG A 583 -2.55 6.14 4.90
N LEU A 584 -3.43 6.02 3.92
CA LEU A 584 -3.98 7.13 3.17
C LEU A 584 -4.80 8.07 4.07
N LEU A 585 -5.67 7.49 4.92
CA LEU A 585 -6.44 8.25 5.90
C LEU A 585 -5.50 9.00 6.84
N ARG A 586 -4.52 8.34 7.46
CA ARG A 586 -3.57 9.00 8.37
C ARG A 586 -2.81 10.15 7.71
N ALA A 587 -2.38 9.96 6.47
CA ALA A 587 -1.70 11.00 5.72
C ALA A 587 -2.64 12.18 5.44
N PHE A 588 -3.88 11.93 5.02
CA PHE A 588 -4.90 12.97 4.85
C PHE A 588 -5.24 13.71 6.16
N LEU A 589 -5.37 13.00 7.28
CA LEU A 589 -5.63 13.62 8.59
C LEU A 589 -4.50 14.57 9.03
N ARG A 590 -3.28 14.36 8.54
CA ARG A 590 -2.10 15.19 8.85
C ARG A 590 -1.88 16.31 7.84
N GLU A 591 -2.03 16.02 6.56
CA GLU A 591 -1.62 16.88 5.44
C GLU A 591 -2.81 17.56 4.75
N GLY A 592 -4.04 17.14 5.05
CA GLY A 592 -5.24 17.59 4.38
C GLY A 592 -5.20 17.32 2.88
N LEU A 593 -5.59 18.32 2.08
CA LEU A 593 -5.64 18.22 0.61
C LEU A 593 -4.26 18.23 -0.06
N GLN A 594 -3.18 18.48 0.70
CA GLN A 594 -1.81 18.46 0.20
C GLN A 594 -1.20 17.05 0.18
N LEU A 595 -1.99 16.04 0.54
CA LEU A 595 -1.62 14.64 0.52
C LEU A 595 -0.92 14.23 -0.79
N GLU A 596 0.32 13.78 -0.67
CA GLU A 596 1.05 13.19 -1.79
C GLU A 596 0.62 11.73 -2.02
N ILE A 597 0.21 11.45 -3.26
CA ILE A 597 -0.23 10.11 -3.65
C ILE A 597 0.98 9.37 -4.22
N THR A 598 1.44 8.38 -3.49
CA THR A 598 2.61 7.56 -3.86
C THR A 598 2.26 6.10 -4.11
N ASP A 599 1.03 5.65 -3.85
CA ASP A 599 0.65 4.26 -4.14
C ASP A 599 0.22 4.12 -5.61
N ALA A 600 0.72 3.07 -6.25
CA ALA A 600 0.49 2.78 -7.66
C ALA A 600 -0.98 2.71 -8.05
N ARG A 601 -1.80 2.20 -7.14
CA ARG A 601 -3.21 1.92 -7.40
C ARG A 601 -4.08 3.14 -7.22
N LEU A 602 -3.55 4.21 -6.64
CA LEU A 602 -4.33 5.42 -6.40
C LEU A 602 -4.22 6.33 -7.61
N ARG A 603 -5.36 6.56 -8.25
CA ARG A 603 -5.53 7.56 -9.30
C ARG A 603 -6.23 8.77 -8.72
N ARG A 604 -5.65 9.95 -8.88
CA ARG A 604 -6.36 11.21 -8.60
C ARG A 604 -7.30 11.51 -9.76
N PHE A 605 -8.55 11.81 -9.46
CA PHE A 605 -9.46 12.34 -10.47
C PHE A 605 -9.21 13.84 -10.63
N THR A 606 -9.12 14.27 -11.89
CA THR A 606 -9.03 15.69 -12.24
C THR A 606 -10.39 16.18 -12.76
N PRO A 607 -10.75 17.47 -12.56
CA PRO A 607 -11.99 18.02 -13.11
C PRO A 607 -12.12 17.88 -14.63
N ALA A 608 -11.00 17.83 -15.36
CA ALA A 608 -11.00 17.65 -16.81
C ALA A 608 -11.47 16.25 -17.24
N GLU A 609 -11.15 15.22 -16.45
CA GLU A 609 -11.65 13.86 -16.68
C GLU A 609 -13.15 13.76 -16.35
N GLU A 610 -13.66 14.61 -15.46
CA GLU A 610 -15.10 14.71 -15.18
C GLU A 610 -15.86 15.26 -16.39
N ALA A 611 -15.34 16.31 -17.04
CA ALA A 611 -15.96 16.92 -18.23
C ALA A 611 -15.98 15.97 -19.46
N LEU A 612 -14.98 15.10 -19.60
CA LEU A 612 -14.94 14.08 -20.66
C LEU A 612 -15.98 12.97 -20.45
N VAL A 613 -16.24 12.59 -19.20
CA VAL A 613 -17.21 11.53 -18.87
C VAL A 613 -18.65 12.06 -18.93
N SER A 614 -18.89 13.35 -18.64
CA SER A 614 -20.23 13.95 -18.72
C SER A 614 -20.74 14.16 -20.15
N GLY A 615 -19.88 13.99 -21.18
CA GLY A 615 -20.25 14.23 -22.57
C GLY A 615 -20.46 15.71 -22.91
N GLU A 616 -19.91 16.62 -22.11
CA GLU A 616 -20.04 18.08 -22.26
C GLU A 616 -18.97 18.72 -23.17
N LEU A 617 -18.30 17.94 -24.03
CA LEU A 617 -17.28 18.42 -24.98
C LEU A 617 -17.73 18.35 -26.44
#